data_AF-A0A9D3NRA2-F1
#
_entry.id   AF-A0A9D3NRA2-F1
#
_cell.length_a   1.000
_cell.length_b   1.000
_cell.length_c   1.000
_cell.angle_alpha   90.00
_cell.angle_beta   90.00
_cell.angle_gamma   90.00
#
_symmetry.space_group_name_H-M   'P 1'
#
loop_
_entity.id
_entity.type
_entity.pdbx_description
1 polymer ?
#
loop_
_entity_poly.entity_id
_entity_poly.type
_entity_poly.pdbx_seq_one_letter_code
_entity_poly.pdbx_strand_id
1 'polypeptide(L)'
;MMASYKDIVRFIANHLKCPICFEIFTEPVTLACGHSYCLRCIKDYFKQNSKRVCPECRAELKTDYKLHKNVTIRAILELQQAGGREMWDRVLAGSEEEFTQDGSCLIRNSSRTYQSSSSSAAEGSSSSLDCEEGHQDAAKNDSSLPSVPQNDEVIINSQSVSEENKGSVSKDPDSLRGFSDDGTSAAAGLSAEFVSLSFLPQKGHRRLVFYSQRIEVRSSMTLRNHSDRFEACQWMAEQEFTTGRFYWDVETSACSGWAAGVAYTHLGKDEQLGRSKSSWCIEWSSSRFSAWHNGSETPLKHRHPSRLRVLLDRDAGHLSFRSGEDGEAELYDVQVEFEAAVSPVFWLFGTKPGNALSFPRP
;
A
#
# COMPACT_ATOMS: atom_id res chain seq x y z
N MET A 1 -7.87 21.24 -21.09
CA MET A 1 -7.89 19.85 -21.57
C MET A 1 -9.18 19.20 -21.09
N MET A 2 -10.02 18.67 -21.98
CA MET A 2 -11.21 17.92 -21.57
C MET A 2 -10.80 16.50 -21.18
N ALA A 3 -11.28 16.01 -20.03
CA ALA A 3 -11.05 14.63 -19.61
C ALA A 3 -11.66 13.66 -20.63
N SER A 4 -10.89 12.67 -21.10
CA SER A 4 -11.44 11.68 -22.02
C SER A 4 -12.44 10.79 -21.27
N TYR A 5 -13.37 10.16 -22.00
CA TYR A 5 -14.29 9.18 -21.42
C TYR A 5 -13.54 8.06 -20.67
N LYS A 6 -12.38 7.64 -21.20
CA LYS A 6 -11.52 6.63 -20.57
C LYS A 6 -10.97 7.12 -19.22
N ASP A 7 -10.66 8.40 -19.09
CA ASP A 7 -10.16 8.99 -17.85
C ASP A 7 -11.27 9.10 -16.80
N ILE A 8 -12.49 9.43 -17.22
CA ILE A 8 -13.67 9.45 -16.35
C ILE A 8 -13.96 8.03 -15.82
N VAL A 9 -13.96 7.02 -16.69
CA VAL A 9 -14.19 5.62 -16.29
C VAL A 9 -13.11 5.14 -15.33
N ARG A 10 -11.83 5.41 -15.62
CA ARG A 10 -10.72 5.06 -14.70
C ARG A 10 -10.85 5.78 -13.36
N PHE A 11 -11.20 7.06 -13.38
CA PHE A 11 -11.43 7.84 -12.17
C PHE A 11 -12.53 7.19 -11.33
N ILE A 12 -13.71 6.94 -11.91
CA ILE A 12 -14.83 6.31 -11.20
C ILE A 12 -14.44 4.92 -10.66
N ALA A 13 -13.81 4.08 -11.48
CA ALA A 13 -13.39 2.74 -11.07
C ALA A 13 -12.41 2.76 -9.89
N ASN A 14 -11.53 3.75 -9.82
CA ASN A 14 -10.62 3.92 -8.69
C ASN A 14 -11.31 4.45 -7.42
N HIS A 15 -12.39 5.23 -7.57
CA HIS A 15 -13.16 5.77 -6.44
C HIS A 15 -14.23 4.80 -5.91
N LEU A 16 -14.47 3.68 -6.59
CA LEU A 16 -15.38 2.62 -6.16
C LEU A 16 -14.68 1.50 -5.37
N LYS A 17 -13.48 1.79 -4.83
CA LYS A 17 -12.67 0.87 -4.04
C LYS A 17 -12.76 1.19 -2.56
N CYS A 18 -12.80 0.16 -1.73
CA CYS A 18 -12.79 0.29 -0.29
C CYS A 18 -11.42 0.70 0.23
N PRO A 19 -11.26 1.77 1.03
CA PRO A 19 -9.94 2.18 1.55
C PRO A 19 -9.33 1.22 2.59
N ILE A 20 -10.05 0.14 2.95
CA ILE A 20 -9.56 -0.87 3.89
C ILE A 20 -9.01 -2.10 3.16
N CYS A 21 -9.82 -2.74 2.30
CA CYS A 21 -9.36 -3.91 1.52
C CYS A 21 -8.83 -3.55 0.14
N PHE A 22 -9.12 -2.34 -0.33
CA PHE A 22 -8.76 -1.79 -1.62
C PHE A 22 -9.29 -2.50 -2.85
N GLU A 23 -10.22 -3.40 -2.63
CA GLU A 23 -11.02 -3.98 -3.68
C GLU A 23 -12.22 -3.10 -3.95
N ILE A 24 -12.84 -3.31 -5.11
CA ILE A 24 -14.16 -2.77 -5.41
C ILE A 24 -15.12 -3.10 -4.25
N PHE A 25 -15.95 -2.15 -3.84
CA PHE A 25 -16.78 -2.36 -2.64
C PHE A 25 -17.63 -3.64 -2.73
N THR A 26 -17.64 -4.41 -1.65
CA THR A 26 -18.60 -5.50 -1.44
C THR A 26 -19.49 -5.09 -0.27
N GLU A 27 -20.81 -4.97 -0.54
CA GLU A 27 -21.78 -4.40 0.41
C GLU A 27 -21.29 -3.06 1.00
N PRO A 28 -21.17 -1.99 0.17
CA PRO A 28 -20.66 -0.71 0.61
C PRO A 28 -21.51 -0.14 1.75
N VAL A 29 -20.86 0.52 2.70
CA VAL A 29 -21.44 1.24 3.83
C VAL A 29 -20.78 2.61 3.88
N THR A 30 -21.58 3.66 3.99
CA THR A 30 -21.09 5.03 4.12
C THR A 30 -21.28 5.52 5.55
N LEU A 31 -20.21 6.01 6.16
CA LEU A 31 -20.25 6.58 7.51
C LEU A 31 -20.83 8.00 7.47
N ALA A 32 -21.20 8.53 8.63
CA ALA A 32 -21.75 9.90 8.75
C ALA A 32 -20.79 10.99 8.22
N CYS A 33 -19.48 10.73 8.20
CA CYS A 33 -18.48 11.63 7.63
C CYS A 33 -18.33 11.53 6.10
N GLY A 34 -19.14 10.70 5.42
CA GLY A 34 -19.13 10.53 3.97
C GLY A 34 -18.18 9.46 3.43
N HIS A 35 -17.24 8.96 4.24
CA HIS A 35 -16.33 7.89 3.81
C HIS A 35 -17.02 6.53 3.73
N SER A 36 -16.67 5.75 2.70
CA SER A 36 -17.33 4.49 2.39
C SER A 36 -16.39 3.29 2.51
N TYR A 37 -16.91 2.15 2.96
CA TYR A 37 -16.17 0.91 3.21
C TYR A 37 -16.99 -0.33 2.87
N CYS A 38 -16.37 -1.48 2.61
CA CYS A 38 -17.09 -2.75 2.65
C CYS A 38 -17.63 -2.99 4.05
N LEU A 39 -18.86 -3.50 4.17
CA LEU A 39 -19.51 -3.78 5.45
C LEU A 39 -18.63 -4.64 6.37
N ARG A 40 -18.01 -5.69 5.81
CA ARG A 40 -17.09 -6.57 6.56
C ARG A 40 -15.86 -5.81 7.04
N CYS A 41 -15.21 -5.05 6.16
CA CYS A 41 -13.99 -4.34 6.47
C CYS A 41 -14.16 -3.34 7.62
N ILE A 42 -15.23 -2.56 7.60
CA ILE A 42 -15.47 -1.56 8.66
C ILE A 42 -15.91 -2.20 9.98
N LYS A 43 -16.66 -3.30 9.93
CA LYS A 43 -16.99 -4.09 11.12
C LYS A 43 -15.74 -4.66 11.79
N ASP A 44 -14.84 -5.25 11.01
CA ASP A 44 -13.60 -5.83 11.52
C ASP A 44 -12.67 -4.74 12.08
N TYR A 45 -12.59 -3.58 11.42
CA TYR A 45 -11.88 -2.42 11.95
C TYR A 45 -12.42 -1.98 13.32
N PHE A 46 -13.75 -1.85 13.49
CA PHE A 46 -14.33 -1.47 14.78
C PHE A 46 -14.14 -2.51 15.89
N LYS A 47 -13.99 -3.80 15.56
CA LYS A 47 -13.68 -4.83 16.57
C LYS A 47 -12.26 -4.72 17.11
N GLN A 48 -11.33 -4.24 16.29
CA GLN A 48 -9.91 -4.15 16.64
C GLN A 48 -9.52 -2.84 17.33
N ASN A 49 -10.43 -1.86 17.38
CA ASN A 49 -10.16 -0.54 17.94
C ASN A 49 -11.12 -0.26 19.10
N SER A 50 -10.59 0.31 20.19
CA SER A 50 -11.39 0.66 21.37
C SER A 50 -12.41 1.79 21.12
N LYS A 51 -12.20 2.59 20.07
CA LYS A 51 -13.09 3.67 19.65
C LYS A 51 -13.61 3.43 18.24
N ARG A 52 -14.89 3.77 18.01
CA ARG A 52 -15.51 3.75 16.67
C ARG A 52 -15.24 5.08 15.98
N VAL A 53 -14.14 5.14 15.25
CA VAL A 53 -13.73 6.32 14.46
C VAL A 53 -13.63 5.98 12.98
N CYS A 54 -13.81 6.96 12.11
CA CYS A 54 -13.56 6.79 10.69
C CYS A 54 -12.07 6.45 10.42
N PRO A 55 -11.75 5.37 9.68
CA PRO A 55 -10.37 5.04 9.32
C PRO A 55 -9.61 6.15 8.58
N GLU A 56 -10.29 6.98 7.79
CA GLU A 56 -9.65 8.01 6.96
C GLU A 56 -9.54 9.37 7.65
N CYS A 57 -10.66 9.88 8.19
CA CYS A 57 -10.71 11.23 8.77
C CYS A 57 -10.79 11.26 10.30
N ARG A 58 -10.82 10.09 10.96
CA ARG A 58 -10.91 9.93 12.42
C ARG A 58 -12.16 10.54 13.07
N ALA A 59 -13.14 10.98 12.29
CA ALA A 59 -14.43 11.44 12.81
C ALA A 59 -15.05 10.38 13.72
N GLU A 60 -15.48 10.79 14.92
CA GLU A 60 -16.08 9.89 15.89
C GLU A 60 -17.50 9.49 15.47
N LEU A 61 -17.83 8.22 15.68
CA LEU A 61 -19.18 7.72 15.50
C LEU A 61 -19.83 7.57 16.86
N LYS A 62 -21.11 7.93 16.94
CA LYS A 62 -21.93 7.68 18.14
C LYS A 62 -21.92 6.19 18.48
N THR A 63 -21.95 5.86 19.76
CA THR A 63 -21.88 4.48 20.25
C THR A 63 -22.99 3.59 19.70
N ASP A 64 -24.19 4.15 19.53
CA ASP A 64 -25.38 3.52 18.98
C ASP A 64 -25.45 3.50 17.44
N TYR A 65 -24.41 4.00 16.75
CA TYR A 65 -24.43 4.16 15.30
C TYR A 65 -24.58 2.81 14.58
N LYS A 66 -25.68 2.65 13.86
CA LYS A 66 -25.96 1.50 13.00
C LYS A 66 -25.40 1.73 11.60
N LEU A 67 -24.66 0.74 11.11
CA LEU A 67 -24.10 0.75 9.75
C LEU A 67 -25.21 0.39 8.75
N HIS A 68 -25.47 1.29 7.81
CA HIS A 68 -26.44 1.09 6.73
C HIS A 68 -25.71 0.90 5.40
N LYS A 69 -26.19 -0.05 4.59
CA LYS A 69 -25.63 -0.29 3.26
C LYS A 69 -25.93 0.90 2.35
N ASN A 70 -24.94 1.35 1.60
CA ASN A 70 -25.10 2.39 0.59
C ASN A 70 -25.70 1.74 -0.67
N VAL A 71 -26.99 1.95 -0.87
CA VAL A 71 -27.75 1.41 -2.02
C VAL A 71 -27.30 2.03 -3.34
N THR A 72 -26.88 3.30 -3.35
CA THR A 72 -26.43 4.00 -4.55
C THR A 72 -25.12 3.43 -5.08
N ILE A 73 -24.10 3.29 -4.21
CA ILE A 73 -22.82 2.69 -4.61
C ILE A 73 -23.05 1.25 -5.05
N ARG A 74 -23.92 0.50 -4.35
CA ARG A 74 -24.28 -0.86 -4.75
C ARG A 74 -24.87 -0.91 -6.17
N ALA A 75 -25.81 -0.03 -6.50
CA ALA A 75 -26.41 0.03 -7.84
C ALA A 75 -25.38 0.36 -8.93
N ILE A 76 -24.46 1.29 -8.67
CA ILE A 76 -23.37 1.62 -9.60
C ILE A 76 -22.48 0.40 -9.86
N LEU A 77 -22.22 -0.41 -8.84
CA LEU A 77 -21.39 -1.62 -8.96
C LEU A 77 -22.07 -2.75 -9.71
N GLU A 78 -23.37 -2.95 -9.46
CA GLU A 78 -24.19 -3.91 -10.20
C GLU A 78 -24.21 -3.55 -11.70
N LEU A 79 -24.35 -2.26 -12.01
CA LEU A 79 -24.27 -1.76 -13.37
C LEU A 79 -22.90 -2.03 -14.02
N GLN A 80 -21.80 -1.84 -13.29
CA GLN A 80 -20.47 -2.14 -13.81
C GLN A 80 -20.30 -3.64 -14.15
N GLN A 81 -20.84 -4.54 -13.33
CA GLN A 81 -20.76 -5.99 -13.54
C GLN A 81 -21.61 -6.46 -14.73
N ALA A 82 -22.71 -5.78 -15.00
CA ALA A 82 -23.64 -6.11 -16.08
C ALA A 82 -23.26 -5.51 -17.45
N GLY A 83 -22.04 -4.99 -17.63
CA GLY A 83 -21.64 -4.36 -18.90
C GLY A 83 -22.27 -2.98 -19.10
N GLY A 84 -22.23 -2.16 -18.05
CA GLY A 84 -23.12 -1.04 -17.73
C GLY A 84 -23.58 -0.04 -18.79
N ARG A 85 -23.00 0.00 -19.99
CA ARG A 85 -23.57 0.77 -21.11
C ARG A 85 -24.90 0.17 -21.57
N GLU A 86 -24.93 -1.14 -21.82
CA GLU A 86 -26.13 -1.84 -22.32
C GLU A 86 -27.25 -1.85 -21.27
N MET A 87 -26.89 -1.90 -19.99
CA MET A 87 -27.85 -1.82 -18.89
C MET A 87 -28.36 -0.40 -18.65
N TRP A 88 -27.53 0.65 -18.76
CA TRP A 88 -28.01 2.04 -18.74
C TRP A 88 -29.03 2.30 -19.84
N ASP A 89 -28.74 1.82 -21.06
CA ASP A 89 -29.67 1.97 -22.19
C ASP A 89 -30.98 1.19 -21.96
N ARG A 90 -30.92 -0.01 -21.35
CA ARG A 90 -32.11 -0.81 -21.00
C ARG A 90 -32.94 -0.19 -19.86
N VAL A 91 -32.30 0.38 -18.84
CA VAL A 91 -32.96 1.08 -17.73
C VAL A 91 -33.62 2.37 -18.20
N LEU A 92 -32.93 3.14 -19.06
CA LEU A 92 -33.50 4.35 -19.68
C LEU A 92 -34.61 4.01 -20.69
N ALA A 93 -34.56 2.83 -21.32
CA ALA A 93 -35.63 2.32 -22.17
C ALA A 93 -36.88 1.85 -21.40
N GLY A 94 -36.85 1.83 -20.06
CA GLY A 94 -38.05 1.67 -19.23
C GLY A 94 -38.72 0.30 -19.29
N SER A 95 -37.97 -0.81 -19.32
CA SER A 95 -38.58 -2.13 -19.12
C SER A 95 -38.93 -2.32 -17.65
N GLU A 96 -40.19 -2.09 -17.29
CA GLU A 96 -40.76 -2.49 -16.00
C GLU A 96 -40.68 -4.02 -15.88
N GLU A 97 -39.67 -4.52 -15.15
CA GLU A 97 -39.72 -5.88 -14.62
C GLU A 97 -40.66 -5.86 -13.40
N GLU A 98 -41.86 -6.43 -13.56
CA GLU A 98 -42.78 -6.70 -12.45
C GLU A 98 -42.10 -7.65 -11.45
N PHE A 99 -41.64 -7.09 -10.33
CA PHE A 99 -41.34 -7.84 -9.12
C PHE A 99 -42.66 -8.34 -8.52
N THR A 100 -42.92 -9.65 -8.56
CA THR A 100 -43.91 -10.21 -7.65
C THR A 100 -43.29 -10.33 -6.25
N GLN A 101 -43.92 -9.65 -5.28
CA GLN A 101 -43.75 -9.95 -3.86
C GLN A 101 -44.01 -11.44 -3.66
N ASP A 102 -43.04 -12.12 -3.03
CA ASP A 102 -42.98 -13.54 -2.68
C ASP A 102 -41.93 -14.28 -3.53
N GLY A 103 -40.69 -14.25 -3.04
CA GLY A 103 -39.49 -14.73 -3.71
C GLY A 103 -39.47 -16.22 -4.06
N SER A 104 -40.19 -16.62 -5.09
CA SER A 104 -40.02 -17.90 -5.78
C SER A 104 -40.03 -17.72 -7.29
N CYS A 105 -38.95 -18.16 -7.94
CA CYS A 105 -38.83 -18.18 -9.39
C CYS A 105 -39.47 -19.48 -9.91
N LEU A 106 -40.61 -19.38 -10.59
CA LEU A 106 -41.17 -20.49 -11.36
C LEU A 106 -40.88 -20.27 -12.84
N ILE A 107 -39.91 -21.02 -13.35
CA ILE A 107 -39.71 -21.20 -14.79
C ILE A 107 -40.98 -21.83 -15.36
N ARG A 108 -41.77 -21.06 -16.09
CA ARG A 108 -42.85 -21.62 -16.93
C ARG A 108 -42.35 -21.72 -18.36
N ASN A 109 -41.82 -22.90 -18.70
CA ASN A 109 -41.63 -23.33 -20.07
C ASN A 109 -42.94 -23.13 -20.85
N SER A 110 -42.91 -22.25 -21.86
CA SER A 110 -43.90 -22.24 -22.93
C SER A 110 -43.27 -22.80 -24.19
N SER A 111 -43.33 -24.12 -24.33
CA SER A 111 -43.40 -24.72 -25.65
C SER A 111 -44.87 -24.72 -26.07
N ARG A 112 -45.25 -23.87 -27.03
CA ARG A 112 -46.45 -24.07 -27.83
C ARG A 112 -46.06 -24.80 -29.11
N THR A 113 -46.40 -26.08 -29.12
CA THR A 113 -47.09 -26.80 -30.21
C THR A 113 -46.62 -26.53 -31.64
N TYR A 114 -45.83 -27.45 -32.20
CA TYR A 114 -46.02 -27.91 -33.56
C TYR A 114 -46.29 -29.41 -33.54
N GLN A 115 -47.42 -29.81 -34.11
CA GLN A 115 -47.80 -31.21 -34.31
C GLN A 115 -46.90 -31.83 -35.39
N SER A 116 -46.33 -33.00 -35.10
CA SER A 116 -46.44 -34.20 -35.94
C SER A 116 -45.71 -35.36 -35.25
N SER A 117 -46.47 -36.40 -34.94
CA SER A 117 -45.97 -37.67 -34.43
C SER A 117 -45.78 -38.64 -35.58
N SER A 118 -44.62 -39.29 -35.64
CA SER A 118 -44.51 -40.68 -36.08
C SER A 118 -43.27 -41.32 -35.45
N SER A 119 -43.51 -42.37 -34.64
CA SER A 119 -42.66 -43.57 -34.34
C SER A 119 -41.17 -43.37 -34.01
N SER A 120 -40.52 -44.03 -33.04
CA SER A 120 -40.75 -45.30 -32.32
C SER A 120 -39.52 -45.55 -31.43
N ALA A 121 -39.69 -46.30 -30.32
CA ALA A 121 -38.69 -47.16 -29.65
C ALA A 121 -37.42 -46.47 -29.08
N ALA A 122 -36.77 -46.87 -27.99
CA ALA A 122 -36.89 -47.93 -26.99
C ALA A 122 -35.87 -47.60 -25.88
N GLU A 123 -36.06 -48.17 -24.68
CA GLU A 123 -35.04 -48.60 -23.70
C GLU A 123 -34.07 -47.55 -23.11
N GLY A 124 -33.71 -47.50 -21.83
CA GLY A 124 -33.95 -48.32 -20.65
C GLY A 124 -33.14 -47.76 -19.45
N SER A 125 -33.53 -48.16 -18.23
CA SER A 125 -32.69 -48.26 -17.00
C SER A 125 -32.23 -46.93 -16.34
N SER A 126 -32.68 -46.46 -15.16
CA SER A 126 -32.73 -47.06 -13.79
C SER A 126 -31.41 -47.72 -13.41
N SER A 127 -30.69 -47.44 -12.30
CA SER A 127 -31.02 -47.12 -10.90
C SER A 127 -29.70 -46.65 -10.23
N SER A 128 -29.61 -45.58 -9.42
CA SER A 128 -29.99 -45.41 -8.00
C SER A 128 -29.04 -46.03 -6.95
N LEU A 129 -28.80 -45.23 -5.90
CA LEU A 129 -28.41 -45.55 -4.50
C LEU A 129 -26.92 -45.84 -4.21
N ASP A 130 -26.32 -45.51 -3.06
CA ASP A 130 -26.53 -44.57 -1.94
C ASP A 130 -25.40 -44.88 -0.94
N CYS A 131 -24.91 -43.84 -0.23
CA CYS A 131 -24.52 -43.79 1.21
C CYS A 131 -23.47 -44.80 1.76
N GLU A 132 -22.73 -44.61 2.84
CA GLU A 132 -22.62 -43.60 3.89
C GLU A 132 -21.30 -43.83 4.68
N GLU A 133 -21.10 -43.02 5.71
CA GLU A 133 -19.97 -42.82 6.62
C GLU A 133 -19.40 -44.05 7.37
N GLY A 134 -18.19 -43.89 7.93
CA GLY A 134 -17.93 -44.42 9.28
C GLY A 134 -16.49 -44.81 9.66
N HIS A 135 -15.96 -44.07 10.64
CA HIS A 135 -15.24 -44.55 11.83
C HIS A 135 -13.70 -44.42 11.97
N GLN A 136 -13.40 -44.12 13.24
CA GLN A 136 -12.18 -43.69 13.92
C GLN A 136 -11.27 -44.87 14.30
N ASP A 137 -9.97 -44.62 14.52
CA ASP A 137 -9.32 -44.97 15.81
C ASP A 137 -7.85 -44.48 15.90
N ALA A 138 -7.41 -44.35 17.15
CA ALA A 138 -6.22 -43.65 17.63
C ALA A 138 -4.93 -44.50 17.75
N ALA A 139 -3.79 -43.81 17.83
CA ALA A 139 -2.76 -43.90 18.90
C ALA A 139 -1.26 -43.96 18.45
N LYS A 140 -0.52 -42.95 18.95
CA LYS A 140 0.79 -42.97 19.66
C LYS A 140 2.16 -43.03 18.96
N ASN A 141 3.03 -42.19 19.56
CA ASN A 141 4.50 -42.16 19.69
C ASN A 141 5.32 -41.61 18.52
N ASP A 142 6.46 -40.94 18.70
CA ASP A 142 7.15 -40.21 19.79
C ASP A 142 8.42 -39.62 19.11
N SER A 143 9.05 -38.61 19.73
CA SER A 143 10.48 -38.25 19.70
C SER A 143 10.85 -36.80 19.31
N SER A 144 11.13 -36.03 20.36
CA SER A 144 12.41 -35.32 20.62
C SER A 144 12.67 -33.90 20.11
N LEU A 145 12.59 -32.95 21.05
CA LEU A 145 13.37 -31.71 21.15
C LEU A 145 14.40 -31.85 22.28
N PRO A 146 15.52 -31.09 22.26
CA PRO A 146 16.27 -30.80 23.48
C PRO A 146 16.26 -29.30 23.87
N SER A 147 16.43 -29.11 25.18
CA SER A 147 16.29 -27.89 25.97
C SER A 147 17.65 -27.24 26.32
N VAL A 148 17.61 -25.92 26.50
CA VAL A 148 18.31 -24.98 27.43
C VAL A 148 19.52 -25.47 28.26
N PRO A 149 20.48 -24.59 28.57
CA PRO A 149 20.63 -24.20 29.98
C PRO A 149 20.77 -22.68 30.24
N GLN A 150 20.20 -22.26 31.38
CA GLN A 150 20.46 -21.02 32.12
C GLN A 150 21.51 -21.30 33.21
N ASN A 151 22.28 -20.26 33.58
CA ASN A 151 22.87 -19.89 34.89
C ASN A 151 24.13 -19.02 34.66
N ASP A 152 24.53 -18.02 35.43
CA ASP A 152 24.33 -17.65 36.85
C ASP A 152 24.32 -16.12 37.06
N GLU A 153 23.72 -15.68 38.16
CA GLU A 153 23.83 -14.35 38.77
C GLU A 153 25.18 -14.14 39.49
N VAL A 154 25.69 -12.90 39.49
CA VAL A 154 26.49 -12.35 40.61
C VAL A 154 26.04 -10.91 40.89
N ILE A 155 25.95 -10.59 42.18
CA ILE A 155 25.27 -9.46 42.82
C ILE A 155 26.30 -8.59 43.60
N ILE A 156 26.03 -7.26 43.72
CA ILE A 156 26.51 -6.25 44.74
C ILE A 156 27.98 -5.77 44.59
N ASN A 157 28.42 -4.50 44.78
CA ASN A 157 27.96 -3.17 45.24
C ASN A 157 28.99 -2.15 44.64
N SER A 158 28.83 -0.84 44.49
CA SER A 158 28.67 0.18 45.54
C SER A 158 28.48 1.57 44.91
N GLN A 159 27.68 2.40 45.58
CA GLN A 159 27.74 3.87 45.77
C GLN A 159 29.11 4.55 45.44
N SER A 160 29.26 5.83 45.10
CA SER A 160 28.46 7.06 45.10
C SER A 160 29.34 8.20 44.55
N VAL A 161 28.78 9.41 44.52
CA VAL A 161 29.41 10.75 44.56
C VAL A 161 29.36 11.55 43.25
N SER A 162 28.95 12.78 43.49
CA SER A 162 28.41 13.84 42.66
C SER A 162 29.43 14.95 42.43
N GLU A 163 28.97 15.93 41.63
CA GLU A 163 29.33 17.36 41.59
C GLU A 163 30.48 17.84 40.67
N GLU A 164 30.01 18.59 39.66
CA GLU A 164 30.38 19.98 39.31
C GLU A 164 31.85 20.41 39.33
N ASN A 165 32.32 20.98 38.21
CA ASN A 165 32.65 22.40 38.24
C ASN A 165 32.67 23.11 36.88
N LYS A 166 32.24 24.38 36.94
CA LYS A 166 32.19 25.41 35.89
C LYS A 166 33.50 26.21 35.79
N GLY A 167 33.65 26.92 34.66
CA GLY A 167 34.37 28.19 34.53
C GLY A 167 35.37 28.19 33.37
N SER A 168 35.59 29.25 32.59
CA SER A 168 35.02 30.59 32.50
C SER A 168 35.64 31.29 31.26
N VAL A 169 34.99 32.37 30.85
CA VAL A 169 35.21 33.25 29.68
C VAL A 169 36.56 34.01 29.68
N SER A 170 37.08 34.32 28.49
CA SER A 170 37.72 35.61 28.20
C SER A 170 37.45 36.05 26.75
N LYS A 171 37.22 37.35 26.57
CA LYS A 171 37.05 38.09 25.31
C LYS A 171 38.40 38.75 24.95
N ASP A 172 38.65 39.00 23.66
CA ASP A 172 38.98 40.35 23.14
C ASP A 172 39.17 40.38 21.60
N PRO A 173 39.08 41.57 20.95
CA PRO A 173 38.54 41.75 19.60
C PRO A 173 39.55 42.27 18.55
N ASP A 174 39.02 42.49 17.33
CA ASP A 174 39.51 43.31 16.20
C ASP A 174 40.66 42.81 15.29
N SER A 175 40.27 42.46 14.05
CA SER A 175 40.83 43.11 12.85
C SER A 175 39.91 42.97 11.63
N LEU A 176 39.54 44.12 11.08
CA LEU A 176 38.81 44.36 9.84
C LEU A 176 39.69 44.24 8.59
N ARG A 177 39.00 44.15 7.43
CA ARG A 177 39.42 44.12 6.00
C ARG A 177 39.54 42.70 5.45
N GLY A 178 38.70 42.20 4.55
CA GLY A 178 37.89 42.84 3.50
C GLY A 178 38.53 42.52 2.15
N PHE A 179 37.84 41.76 1.28
CA PHE A 179 37.71 41.95 -0.18
C PHE A 179 37.15 40.68 -0.86
N SER A 180 36.11 40.92 -1.68
CA SER A 180 35.76 40.22 -2.92
C SER A 180 35.11 38.84 -2.83
N ASP A 181 33.78 38.86 -2.84
CA ASP A 181 32.96 38.39 -3.97
C ASP A 181 33.62 37.33 -4.87
N ASP A 182 33.32 36.06 -4.59
CA ASP A 182 33.05 35.10 -5.65
C ASP A 182 32.03 34.09 -5.13
N GLY A 183 30.77 34.50 -5.26
CA GLY A 183 29.62 33.63 -5.09
C GLY A 183 29.62 32.54 -6.14
N THR A 184 30.30 31.42 -5.87
CA THR A 184 29.97 30.15 -6.53
C THR A 184 28.87 29.49 -5.71
N SER A 185 27.68 30.05 -5.87
CA SER A 185 26.43 29.37 -5.58
C SER A 185 26.41 28.05 -6.35
N ALA A 186 26.52 26.93 -5.64
CA ALA A 186 26.24 25.59 -6.16
C ALA A 186 24.72 25.37 -6.39
N ALA A 187 23.96 26.42 -6.69
CA ALA A 187 22.54 26.39 -7.03
C ALA A 187 22.31 26.69 -8.53
N ALA A 188 23.24 26.27 -9.39
CA ALA A 188 23.12 26.36 -10.83
C ALA A 188 23.30 24.98 -11.48
N GLY A 189 22.22 24.20 -11.47
CA GLY A 189 22.05 23.01 -12.30
C GLY A 189 21.29 21.90 -11.56
N LEU A 190 20.04 21.54 -11.86
CA LEU A 190 19.12 21.81 -12.98
C LEU A 190 17.70 21.77 -12.37
N SER A 191 16.72 22.52 -12.87
CA SER A 191 15.37 22.55 -12.28
C SER A 191 14.70 21.17 -12.37
N ALA A 192 14.75 20.40 -11.29
CA ALA A 192 13.96 19.18 -11.16
C ALA A 192 12.52 19.57 -10.81
N GLU A 193 11.54 18.87 -11.40
CA GLU A 193 10.12 19.06 -11.10
C GLU A 193 9.76 18.30 -9.82
N PHE A 194 9.05 18.96 -8.89
CA PHE A 194 8.50 18.28 -7.73
C PHE A 194 7.34 17.37 -8.14
N VAL A 195 7.36 16.11 -7.70
CA VAL A 195 6.29 15.16 -8.00
C VAL A 195 5.52 14.76 -6.76
N SER A 196 4.22 15.03 -6.76
CA SER A 196 3.31 14.47 -5.76
C SER A 196 2.97 13.02 -6.11
N LEU A 197 3.34 12.10 -5.20
CA LEU A 197 3.16 10.67 -5.41
C LEU A 197 1.73 10.21 -5.09
N SER A 198 1.25 9.25 -5.89
CA SER A 198 -0.01 8.55 -5.67
C SER A 198 0.20 7.05 -5.71
N PHE A 199 -0.66 6.33 -4.99
CA PHE A 199 -0.46 4.90 -4.73
C PHE A 199 -1.74 4.13 -4.97
N LEU A 200 -1.69 3.23 -5.96
CA LEU A 200 -2.72 2.25 -6.19
C LEU A 200 -2.48 1.03 -5.30
N PRO A 201 -3.48 0.58 -4.53
CA PRO A 201 -3.32 -0.57 -3.65
C PRO A 201 -2.84 -1.84 -4.31
N GLN A 202 -3.25 -2.11 -5.55
CA GLN A 202 -2.80 -3.29 -6.28
C GLN A 202 -1.29 -3.28 -6.57
N LYS A 203 -0.64 -2.10 -6.59
CA LYS A 203 0.82 -1.94 -6.72
C LYS A 203 1.54 -2.02 -5.36
N GLY A 204 0.86 -2.43 -4.30
CA GLY A 204 1.39 -2.47 -2.94
C GLY A 204 1.06 -3.75 -2.19
N HIS A 205 1.87 -4.06 -1.19
CA HIS A 205 1.65 -5.21 -0.32
C HIS A 205 0.35 -5.08 0.50
N ARG A 206 -0.36 -6.18 0.69
CA ARG A 206 -1.69 -6.25 1.36
C ARG A 206 -1.75 -5.66 2.78
N ARG A 207 -0.60 -5.55 3.46
CA ARG A 207 -0.52 -5.01 4.84
C ARG A 207 -0.26 -3.51 4.89
N LEU A 208 0.06 -2.91 3.76
CA LEU A 208 0.23 -1.48 3.66
C LEU A 208 -1.09 -0.86 3.25
N VAL A 209 -1.36 0.34 3.78
CA VAL A 209 -2.43 1.21 3.30
C VAL A 209 -1.90 2.58 2.95
N PHE A 210 -2.52 3.24 1.98
CA PHE A 210 -2.22 4.62 1.63
C PHE A 210 -3.46 5.48 1.87
N TYR A 211 -3.33 6.47 2.74
CA TYR A 211 -4.37 7.49 2.99
C TYR A 211 -3.71 8.76 3.52
N SER A 212 -4.31 9.92 3.26
CA SER A 212 -3.80 11.22 3.74
C SER A 212 -2.30 11.43 3.50
N GLN A 213 -1.83 11.09 2.29
CA GLN A 213 -0.41 11.17 1.90
C GLN A 213 0.54 10.33 2.76
N ARG A 214 0.08 9.21 3.32
CA ARG A 214 0.87 8.36 4.22
C ARG A 214 0.69 6.89 3.87
N ILE A 215 1.80 6.17 3.69
CA ILE A 215 1.84 4.71 3.66
C ILE A 215 2.04 4.21 5.08
N GLU A 216 1.16 3.34 5.58
CA GLU A 216 1.24 2.81 6.94
C GLU A 216 1.03 1.29 6.98
N VAL A 217 1.74 0.62 7.90
CA VAL A 217 1.54 -0.79 8.23
C VAL A 217 0.29 -0.96 9.09
N ARG A 218 -0.68 -1.75 8.62
CA ARG A 218 -1.85 -2.16 9.43
C ARG A 218 -1.60 -3.47 10.18
N SER A 219 -2.29 -3.58 11.32
CA SER A 219 -2.46 -4.86 12.01
C SER A 219 -3.26 -5.81 11.12
N SER A 220 -2.88 -7.09 11.15
CA SER A 220 -3.36 -8.14 10.25
C SER A 220 -4.88 -8.08 10.03
N MET A 221 -5.28 -7.86 8.79
CA MET A 221 -6.62 -8.19 8.33
C MET A 221 -6.55 -9.53 7.60
N THR A 222 -7.57 -10.37 7.79
CA THR A 222 -7.84 -11.54 6.95
C THR A 222 -8.31 -11.09 5.56
N LEU A 223 -7.46 -10.36 4.84
CA LEU A 223 -7.66 -10.02 3.45
C LEU A 223 -7.39 -11.27 2.62
N ARG A 224 -8.29 -11.54 1.67
CA ARG A 224 -8.06 -12.59 0.67
C ARG A 224 -6.73 -12.31 -0.02
N ASN A 225 -5.88 -13.34 -0.14
CA ASN A 225 -4.66 -13.26 -0.95
C ASN A 225 -5.09 -13.01 -2.40
N HIS A 226 -4.79 -11.82 -2.91
CA HIS A 226 -4.78 -11.57 -4.35
C HIS A 226 -3.37 -11.83 -4.86
N SER A 227 -3.26 -12.57 -5.96
CA SER A 227 -1.99 -13.03 -6.55
C SER A 227 -1.10 -11.92 -7.11
N ASP A 228 -1.62 -10.69 -7.22
CA ASP A 228 -1.05 -9.64 -8.08
C ASP A 228 -0.33 -8.53 -7.29
N ARG A 229 -0.16 -8.71 -5.97
CA ARG A 229 0.48 -7.73 -5.08
C ARG A 229 1.89 -8.18 -4.69
N PHE A 230 2.74 -7.23 -4.31
CA PHE A 230 4.06 -7.53 -3.74
C PHE A 230 3.96 -8.47 -2.55
N GLU A 231 4.93 -9.39 -2.40
CA GLU A 231 5.05 -10.33 -1.29
C GLU A 231 5.76 -9.71 -0.08
N ALA A 232 6.79 -8.91 -0.32
CA ALA A 232 7.41 -8.07 0.70
C ALA A 232 6.56 -6.81 0.94
N CYS A 233 6.69 -6.16 2.12
CA CYS A 233 5.97 -4.93 2.49
C CYS A 233 6.41 -3.69 1.68
N GLN A 234 6.29 -3.77 0.36
CA GLN A 234 6.72 -2.79 -0.60
C GLN A 234 5.53 -2.18 -1.32
N TRP A 235 5.71 -0.99 -1.86
CA TRP A 235 4.71 -0.30 -2.67
C TRP A 235 5.37 0.55 -3.75
N MET A 236 4.96 0.33 -4.99
CA MET A 236 5.33 1.15 -6.14
C MET A 236 4.30 2.28 -6.35
N ALA A 237 4.78 3.50 -6.53
CA ALA A 237 3.94 4.64 -6.87
C ALA A 237 3.36 4.50 -8.31
N GLU A 238 2.31 5.27 -8.61
CA GLU A 238 1.70 5.24 -9.95
C GLU A 238 2.53 5.95 -11.01
N GLN A 239 3.38 6.89 -10.60
CA GLN A 239 4.19 7.69 -11.49
C GLN A 239 5.24 6.83 -12.17
N GLU A 240 5.34 6.96 -13.50
CA GLU A 240 6.30 6.25 -14.33
C GLU A 240 7.07 7.29 -15.13
N PHE A 241 8.40 7.26 -15.02
CA PHE A 241 9.29 8.25 -15.62
C PHE A 241 10.13 7.60 -16.70
N THR A 242 10.08 8.18 -17.90
CA THR A 242 10.87 7.76 -19.07
C THR A 242 11.95 8.79 -19.41
N THR A 243 11.64 10.08 -19.29
CA THR A 243 12.51 11.23 -19.58
C THR A 243 12.25 12.32 -18.55
N GLY A 244 13.18 13.27 -18.40
CA GLY A 244 13.04 14.44 -17.54
C GLY A 244 13.74 14.33 -16.18
N ARG A 245 13.60 15.39 -15.39
CA ARG A 245 14.19 15.53 -14.06
C ARG A 245 13.13 15.74 -13.01
N PHE A 246 13.10 14.87 -12.02
CA PHE A 246 12.06 14.85 -10.99
C PHE A 246 12.68 14.74 -9.62
N TYR A 247 11.96 15.24 -8.63
CA TYR A 247 12.26 14.93 -7.24
C TYR A 247 10.98 14.75 -6.44
N TRP A 248 11.09 13.99 -5.36
CA TRP A 248 10.04 13.85 -4.36
C TRP A 248 10.67 13.69 -2.98
N ASP A 249 9.93 14.12 -1.97
CA ASP A 249 10.34 14.04 -0.58
C ASP A 249 9.54 12.94 0.14
N VAL A 250 10.18 12.34 1.14
CA VAL A 250 9.61 11.29 1.99
C VAL A 250 9.98 11.57 3.43
N GLU A 251 8.98 11.71 4.29
CA GLU A 251 9.16 11.78 5.73
C GLU A 251 9.28 10.36 6.30
N THR A 252 10.40 10.07 6.94
CA THR A 252 10.82 8.73 7.39
C THR A 252 10.83 8.58 8.90
N SER A 253 10.70 9.69 9.65
CA SER A 253 10.77 9.74 11.12
C SER A 253 9.78 8.81 11.85
N ALA A 254 8.64 8.50 11.22
CA ALA A 254 7.62 7.61 11.76
C ALA A 254 7.81 6.12 11.41
N CYS A 255 8.96 5.73 10.86
CA CYS A 255 9.26 4.35 10.48
C CYS A 255 10.53 3.88 11.17
N SER A 256 10.51 2.71 11.82
CA SER A 256 11.69 2.14 12.49
C SER A 256 12.65 1.39 11.56
N GLY A 257 12.30 1.29 10.28
CA GLY A 257 13.17 0.79 9.22
C GLY A 257 12.46 0.90 7.89
N TRP A 258 13.16 1.38 6.87
CA TRP A 258 12.57 1.70 5.57
C TRP A 258 13.61 1.56 4.46
N ALA A 259 13.14 1.35 3.23
CA ALA A 259 13.91 1.61 2.02
C ALA A 259 13.11 2.50 1.07
N ALA A 260 13.80 3.36 0.35
CA ALA A 260 13.23 4.26 -0.63
C ALA A 260 14.15 4.34 -1.85
N GLY A 261 13.56 4.31 -3.04
CA GLY A 261 14.33 4.33 -4.27
C GLY A 261 13.45 4.25 -5.50
N VAL A 262 14.02 3.72 -6.58
CA VAL A 262 13.35 3.53 -7.86
C VAL A 262 13.51 2.10 -8.35
N ALA A 263 12.55 1.63 -9.12
CA ALA A 263 12.62 0.36 -9.82
C ALA A 263 12.02 0.48 -11.21
N TYR A 264 12.39 -0.41 -12.12
CA TYR A 264 11.66 -0.52 -13.37
C TYR A 264 10.19 -0.87 -13.11
N THR A 265 9.30 -0.38 -13.97
CA THR A 265 7.83 -0.53 -13.80
C THR A 265 7.35 -1.99 -13.81
N HIS A 266 8.20 -2.89 -14.29
CA HIS A 266 7.96 -4.33 -14.36
C HIS A 266 8.64 -5.13 -13.23
N LEU A 267 9.05 -4.47 -12.13
CA LEU A 267 9.61 -5.14 -10.95
C LEU A 267 8.69 -6.29 -10.50
N GLY A 268 9.24 -7.50 -10.38
CA GLY A 268 8.52 -8.69 -9.96
C GLY A 268 7.95 -8.57 -8.55
N LYS A 269 6.81 -9.22 -8.30
CA LYS A 269 6.10 -9.16 -7.00
C LYS A 269 6.87 -9.82 -5.85
N ASP A 270 7.72 -10.79 -6.19
CA ASP A 270 8.62 -11.54 -5.33
C ASP A 270 10.01 -10.88 -5.21
N GLU A 271 10.30 -9.88 -6.05
CA GLU A 271 11.56 -9.15 -5.99
C GLU A 271 11.58 -8.14 -4.83
N GLN A 272 12.71 -8.09 -4.13
CA GLN A 272 12.98 -7.12 -3.08
C GLN A 272 13.75 -5.92 -3.63
N LEU A 273 13.36 -4.72 -3.21
CA LEU A 273 13.94 -3.46 -3.63
C LEU A 273 15.45 -3.43 -3.33
N GLY A 274 16.24 -3.10 -4.35
CA GLY A 274 17.71 -3.08 -4.30
C GLY A 274 18.38 -4.45 -4.32
N ARG A 275 17.62 -5.56 -4.34
CA ARG A 275 18.15 -6.93 -4.36
C ARG A 275 18.20 -7.55 -5.75
N SER A 276 17.77 -6.83 -6.78
CA SER A 276 17.89 -7.23 -8.18
C SER A 276 18.45 -6.10 -9.04
N LYS A 277 18.82 -6.43 -10.28
CA LYS A 277 19.24 -5.45 -11.29
C LYS A 277 18.15 -4.45 -11.67
N SER A 278 16.90 -4.73 -11.32
CA SER A 278 15.74 -3.93 -11.72
C SER A 278 15.46 -2.77 -10.77
N SER A 279 16.28 -2.57 -9.73
CA SER A 279 16.01 -1.57 -8.70
C SER A 279 17.25 -1.02 -8.00
N TRP A 280 17.11 0.20 -7.49
CA TRP A 280 18.11 0.96 -6.74
C TRP A 280 17.44 1.63 -5.55
N CYS A 281 18.03 1.55 -4.37
CA CYS A 281 17.48 2.22 -3.19
C CYS A 281 18.56 2.59 -2.17
N ILE A 282 18.16 3.43 -1.22
CA ILE A 282 18.82 3.48 0.08
C ILE A 282 17.90 2.83 1.12
N GLU A 283 18.51 2.21 2.11
CA GLU A 283 17.84 1.42 3.14
C GLU A 283 18.41 1.79 4.51
N TRP A 284 17.51 2.02 5.47
CA TRP A 284 17.83 2.05 6.89
C TRP A 284 17.14 0.88 7.60
N SER A 285 17.93 -0.06 8.13
CA SER A 285 17.43 -1.23 8.85
C SER A 285 18.41 -1.69 9.93
N SER A 286 17.90 -2.01 11.13
CA SER A 286 18.72 -2.57 12.23
C SER A 286 20.02 -1.80 12.50
N SER A 287 19.94 -0.47 12.54
CA SER A 287 21.09 0.45 12.70
C SER A 287 22.12 0.45 11.56
N ARG A 288 21.82 -0.18 10.42
CA ARG A 288 22.60 -0.09 9.18
C ARG A 288 21.92 0.89 8.23
N PHE A 289 22.70 1.76 7.62
CA PHE A 289 22.25 2.69 6.60
C PHE A 289 23.11 2.49 5.36
N SER A 290 22.50 1.99 4.28
CA SER A 290 23.23 1.49 3.12
C SER A 290 22.47 1.78 1.82
N ALA A 291 23.19 2.05 0.74
CA ALA A 291 22.65 1.99 -0.61
C ALA A 291 22.69 0.55 -1.13
N TRP A 292 21.72 0.18 -1.97
CA TRP A 292 21.58 -1.17 -2.50
C TRP A 292 21.20 -1.18 -3.97
N HIS A 293 21.87 -2.06 -4.71
CA HIS A 293 21.54 -2.41 -6.09
C HIS A 293 22.04 -3.82 -6.40
N ASN A 294 21.24 -4.62 -7.11
CA ASN A 294 21.63 -5.97 -7.55
C ASN A 294 22.18 -6.86 -6.42
N GLY A 295 21.63 -6.70 -5.21
CA GLY A 295 22.07 -7.45 -4.02
C GLY A 295 23.40 -6.99 -3.43
N SER A 296 24.05 -5.97 -4.01
CA SER A 296 25.26 -5.35 -3.48
C SER A 296 24.91 -4.26 -2.48
N GLU A 297 25.54 -4.31 -1.29
CA GLU A 297 25.40 -3.32 -0.23
C GLU A 297 26.55 -2.32 -0.30
N THR A 298 26.24 -1.02 -0.27
CA THR A 298 27.21 0.06 -0.08
C THR A 298 26.88 0.83 1.21
N PRO A 299 27.63 0.61 2.31
CA PRO A 299 27.39 1.31 3.56
C PRO A 299 27.56 2.82 3.42
N LEU A 300 26.60 3.58 3.96
CA LEU A 300 26.63 5.04 3.95
C LEU A 300 27.21 5.56 5.27
N LYS A 301 28.04 6.60 5.18
CA LYS A 301 28.71 7.22 6.35
C LYS A 301 27.77 8.13 7.16
N HIS A 302 26.67 8.55 6.55
CA HIS A 302 25.71 9.47 7.13
C HIS A 302 24.80 8.77 8.14
N ARG A 303 24.14 9.54 8.99
CA ARG A 303 22.96 9.05 9.72
C ARG A 303 21.78 8.99 8.75
N HIS A 304 20.81 8.12 9.05
CA HIS A 304 19.55 8.15 8.31
C HIS A 304 18.86 9.50 8.55
N PRO A 305 18.29 10.12 7.51
CA PRO A 305 17.59 11.39 7.68
C PRO A 305 16.16 11.16 8.19
N SER A 306 15.56 12.16 8.82
CA SER A 306 14.11 12.23 9.11
C SER A 306 13.27 12.57 7.88
N ARG A 307 13.88 13.26 6.90
CA ARG A 307 13.32 13.51 5.58
C ARG A 307 14.32 13.14 4.51
N LEU A 308 13.89 12.33 3.55
CA LEU A 308 14.68 11.95 2.39
C LEU A 308 14.15 12.66 1.15
N ARG A 309 15.03 13.29 0.38
CA ARG A 309 14.77 13.72 -0.98
C ARG A 309 15.40 12.75 -1.96
N VAL A 310 14.61 12.28 -2.93
CA VAL A 310 15.09 11.46 -4.05
C VAL A 310 15.04 12.32 -5.30
N LEU A 311 16.17 12.44 -5.99
CA LEU A 311 16.29 13.14 -7.26
C LEU A 311 16.59 12.13 -8.37
N LEU A 312 15.78 12.18 -9.42
CA LEU A 312 15.89 11.33 -10.59
C LEU A 312 16.12 12.20 -11.82
N ASP A 313 17.27 12.07 -12.45
CA ASP A 313 17.56 12.64 -13.76
C ASP A 313 17.57 11.52 -14.80
N ARG A 314 16.44 11.36 -15.50
CA ARG A 314 16.31 10.35 -16.56
C ARG A 314 17.12 10.67 -17.79
N ASP A 315 17.37 11.96 -18.04
CA ASP A 315 18.02 12.42 -19.27
C ASP A 315 19.55 12.30 -19.14
N ALA A 316 20.10 12.60 -17.96
CA ALA A 316 21.51 12.42 -17.65
C ALA A 316 21.84 11.02 -17.10
N GLY A 317 20.84 10.20 -16.77
CA GLY A 317 21.05 8.87 -16.19
C GLY A 317 21.59 8.95 -14.76
N HIS A 318 20.98 9.77 -13.91
CA HIS A 318 21.46 10.02 -12.55
C HIS A 318 20.38 9.76 -11.51
N LEU A 319 20.76 9.17 -10.39
CA LEU A 319 19.90 8.97 -9.22
C LEU A 319 20.64 9.41 -7.96
N SER A 320 20.09 10.41 -7.29
CA SER A 320 20.70 11.02 -6.11
C SER A 320 19.74 10.98 -4.92
N PHE A 321 20.30 10.79 -3.73
CA PHE A 321 19.59 10.78 -2.47
C PHE A 321 20.18 11.84 -1.55
N ARG A 322 19.35 12.74 -1.05
CA ARG A 322 19.76 13.85 -0.19
C ARG A 322 18.95 13.89 1.09
N SER A 323 19.55 14.36 2.17
CA SER A 323 18.79 14.73 3.36
C SER A 323 17.87 15.89 3.00
N GLY A 324 16.60 15.86 3.42
CA GLY A 324 15.68 17.01 3.34
C GLY A 324 15.68 17.84 4.62
N GLU A 325 16.69 17.68 5.47
CA GLU A 325 16.96 18.47 6.67
C GLU A 325 17.87 19.67 6.34
N ASP A 326 18.09 20.54 7.33
CA ASP A 326 19.00 21.69 7.19
C ASP A 326 20.36 21.26 6.64
N GLY A 327 20.77 21.88 5.53
CA GLY A 327 22.03 21.61 4.85
C GLY A 327 21.95 20.62 3.69
N GLU A 328 20.81 19.94 3.48
CA GLU A 328 20.50 19.14 2.29
C GLU A 328 21.62 18.19 1.82
N ALA A 329 22.32 17.57 2.78
CA ALA A 329 23.53 16.80 2.53
C ALA A 329 23.28 15.65 1.53
N GLU A 330 24.20 15.48 0.58
CA GLU A 330 24.16 14.37 -0.36
C GLU A 330 24.55 13.06 0.34
N LEU A 331 23.60 12.14 0.40
CA LEU A 331 23.74 10.88 1.14
C LEU A 331 24.33 9.79 0.27
N TYR A 332 23.87 9.72 -0.97
CA TYR A 332 24.30 8.76 -1.97
C TYR A 332 23.98 9.26 -3.36
N ASP A 333 24.83 8.92 -4.31
CA ASP A 333 24.74 9.36 -5.69
C ASP A 333 25.24 8.27 -6.63
N VAL A 334 24.53 8.04 -7.74
CA VAL A 334 24.87 6.98 -8.69
C VAL A 334 24.45 7.33 -10.12
N GLN A 335 25.39 7.07 -11.04
CA GLN A 335 25.13 7.07 -12.47
C GLN A 335 24.46 5.74 -12.86
N VAL A 336 23.33 5.82 -13.56
CA VAL A 336 22.50 4.69 -13.98
C VAL A 336 22.16 4.81 -15.46
N GLU A 337 22.47 3.79 -16.23
CA GLU A 337 21.98 3.62 -17.59
C GLU A 337 20.58 2.99 -17.55
N PHE A 338 19.53 3.81 -17.51
CA PHE A 338 18.17 3.31 -17.42
C PHE A 338 17.71 2.68 -18.75
N GLU A 339 17.36 1.40 -18.72
CA GLU A 339 16.93 0.64 -19.89
C GLU A 339 15.42 0.78 -20.18
N ALA A 340 14.63 1.16 -19.18
CA ALA A 340 13.17 1.24 -19.26
C ALA A 340 12.62 2.32 -18.31
N ALA A 341 11.30 2.55 -18.35
CA ALA A 341 10.62 3.44 -17.42
C ALA A 341 10.82 2.99 -15.96
N VAL A 342 10.99 3.94 -15.05
CA VAL A 342 11.11 3.67 -13.60
C VAL A 342 10.01 4.34 -12.80
N SER A 343 9.67 3.73 -11.68
CA SER A 343 8.74 4.26 -10.68
C SER A 343 9.40 4.36 -9.32
N PRO A 344 8.98 5.34 -8.48
CA PRO A 344 9.32 5.36 -7.07
C PRO A 344 8.80 4.10 -6.37
N VAL A 345 9.62 3.50 -5.51
CA VAL A 345 9.26 2.33 -4.71
C VAL A 345 9.73 2.51 -3.28
N PHE A 346 8.87 2.10 -2.34
CA PHE A 346 9.11 2.22 -0.91
C PHE A 346 8.90 0.87 -0.23
N TRP A 347 9.73 0.56 0.75
CA TRP A 347 9.64 -0.63 1.57
C TRP A 347 9.60 -0.23 3.04
N LEU A 348 8.62 -0.72 3.80
CA LEU A 348 8.58 -0.56 5.25
C LEU A 348 9.04 -1.87 5.92
N PHE A 349 10.10 -1.79 6.72
CA PHE A 349 10.59 -2.92 7.50
C PHE A 349 9.79 -3.05 8.79
N GLY A 350 9.64 -4.30 9.22
CA GLY A 350 8.91 -4.62 10.43
C GLY A 350 7.41 -4.51 10.21
N THR A 351 6.71 -5.54 10.63
CA THR A 351 5.25 -5.62 10.55
C THR A 351 4.55 -4.93 11.74
N LYS A 352 5.26 -4.00 12.39
CA LYS A 352 4.80 -3.30 13.58
C LYS A 352 3.74 -2.27 13.18
N PRO A 353 2.51 -2.39 13.68
CA PRO A 353 1.48 -1.37 13.43
C PRO A 353 1.98 0.01 13.83
N GLY A 354 1.70 1.02 13.00
CA GLY A 354 2.11 2.41 13.23
C GLY A 354 3.38 2.84 12.48
N ASN A 355 4.22 1.91 12.00
CA ASN A 355 5.32 2.24 11.09
C ASN A 355 4.75 2.85 9.81
N ALA A 356 5.30 3.99 9.39
CA ALA A 356 4.78 4.70 8.24
C ALA A 356 5.79 5.62 7.55
N LEU A 357 5.55 5.87 6.27
CA LEU A 357 6.21 6.90 5.46
C LEU A 357 5.17 7.94 5.04
N SER A 358 5.52 9.22 5.05
CA SER A 358 4.60 10.29 4.62
C SER A 358 5.18 11.08 3.46
N PHE A 359 4.31 11.57 2.58
CA PHE A 359 4.67 12.16 1.29
C PHE A 359 4.17 13.61 1.25
N PRO A 360 4.99 14.59 1.66
CA PRO A 360 4.58 15.99 1.69
C PRO A 360 4.14 16.46 0.30
N ARG A 361 3.28 17.48 0.29
CA ARG A 361 2.94 18.27 -0.90
C ARG A 361 3.79 19.55 -0.87
N PRO A 362 4.06 20.15 -2.04
CA PRO A 362 4.93 21.32 -2.13
C PRO A 362 4.32 22.55 -1.45
#